data_AF-A2X5A0-F1
#
_entry.id   AF-A2X5A0-F1
#
_cell.length_a   1.000
_cell.length_b   1.000
_cell.length_c   1.000
_cell.angle_alpha   90.00
_cell.angle_beta   90.00
_cell.angle_gamma   90.00
#
_symmetry.space_group_name_H-M   'P 1'
#
loop_
_entity.id
_entity.type
_entity.pdbx_description
1 polymer ?
#
loop_
_entity_poly.entity_id
_entity_poly.type
_entity_poly.pdbx_seq_one_letter_code
_entity_poly.pdbx_strand_id
1 'polypeptide(L)'
;MGGGGGGDGRRRRPSAGGGGGGGGRGGGWRSGSSAAKDQRLRLGAEELLESRLGFAPYTDSERRLGWLLTFSPSSWEDEDTGKIYSCVDLYFVSQDGSTFKVKYKFPPYFYAATKDKMELEVEAYLRRRYEGDIADIEIIEKEDLDLVCALL
;
A
#
# COMPACT_ATOMS: atom_id res chain seq x y z
N MET A 1 -37.24 31.67 -66.12
CA MET A 1 -37.82 32.74 -65.29
C MET A 1 -37.09 32.77 -63.95
N GLY A 2 -36.45 33.90 -63.61
CA GLY A 2 -35.88 34.27 -62.28
C GLY A 2 -34.70 33.40 -61.81
N GLY A 3 -33.56 33.89 -61.34
CA GLY A 3 -33.16 35.18 -60.75
C GLY A 3 -32.22 34.84 -59.58
N GLY A 4 -30.95 35.25 -59.61
CA GLY A 4 -30.27 36.13 -58.63
C GLY A 4 -30.14 35.55 -57.20
N GLY A 5 -29.03 35.58 -56.46
CA GLY A 5 -27.77 36.32 -56.51
C GLY A 5 -27.22 36.44 -55.07
N GLY A 6 -25.92 36.76 -54.92
CA GLY A 6 -25.29 37.23 -53.67
C GLY A 6 -24.63 36.13 -52.81
N GLY A 7 -23.47 36.31 -52.17
CA GLY A 7 -22.54 37.43 -51.99
C GLY A 7 -21.27 36.84 -51.34
N ASP A 8 -20.08 37.20 -51.81
CA ASP A 8 -19.18 38.25 -51.31
C ASP A 8 -18.01 37.66 -50.51
N GLY A 9 -16.80 38.02 -50.93
CA GLY A 9 -15.54 37.53 -50.39
C GLY A 9 -14.88 38.53 -49.46
N ARG A 10 -13.56 38.35 -49.28
CA ARG A 10 -12.55 39.18 -48.55
C ARG A 10 -12.23 38.62 -47.15
N ARG A 11 -10.98 38.51 -46.69
CA ARG A 11 -9.65 38.95 -47.15
C ARG A 11 -8.59 38.11 -46.41
N ARG A 12 -7.55 37.66 -47.12
CA ARG A 12 -6.23 37.31 -46.53
C ARG A 12 -5.45 38.59 -46.23
N ARG A 13 -4.62 38.61 -45.18
CA ARG A 13 -3.30 39.28 -45.10
C ARG A 13 -2.53 38.88 -43.80
N PRO A 14 -1.20 39.09 -43.70
CA PRO A 14 -0.26 38.17 -43.05
C PRO A 14 0.52 38.76 -41.83
N SER A 15 1.44 37.91 -41.33
CA SER A 15 2.44 37.98 -40.25
C SER A 15 3.29 39.26 -40.07
N ALA A 16 3.63 39.56 -38.80
CA ALA A 16 4.90 40.08 -38.23
C ALA A 16 4.71 40.14 -36.69
N GLY A 17 5.63 39.91 -35.73
CA GLY A 17 7.10 39.81 -35.69
C GLY A 17 7.64 40.65 -34.49
N GLY A 18 8.43 40.06 -33.58
CA GLY A 18 9.28 40.70 -32.53
C GLY A 18 8.59 40.94 -31.16
N GLY A 19 9.07 40.47 -29.99
CA GLY A 19 10.40 40.55 -29.36
C GLY A 19 10.39 41.70 -28.33
N GLY A 20 10.84 41.66 -27.07
CA GLY A 20 11.38 40.68 -26.13
C GLY A 20 11.61 41.38 -24.76
N GLY A 21 12.02 40.66 -23.71
CA GLY A 21 12.79 41.24 -22.60
C GLY A 21 12.22 41.17 -21.17
N GLY A 22 12.79 40.26 -20.36
CA GLY A 22 13.39 40.63 -19.08
C GLY A 22 12.63 40.30 -17.78
N GLY A 23 13.32 39.57 -16.87
CA GLY A 23 13.10 39.69 -15.42
C GLY A 23 12.95 38.37 -14.67
N GLY A 24 14.06 37.82 -14.19
CA GLY A 24 14.09 36.62 -13.36
C GLY A 24 13.64 36.82 -11.90
N ARG A 25 13.36 35.67 -11.26
CA ARG A 25 13.38 35.28 -9.83
C ARG A 25 12.47 34.02 -9.77
N GLY A 26 12.96 32.80 -9.59
CA GLY A 26 13.85 32.38 -8.52
C GLY A 26 13.05 32.16 -7.24
N GLY A 27 12.59 30.93 -7.00
CA GLY A 27 12.33 30.41 -5.66
C GLY A 27 10.86 30.25 -5.23
N GLY A 28 10.48 29.00 -4.97
CA GLY A 28 9.62 28.69 -3.82
C GLY A 28 8.22 28.15 -4.12
N TRP A 29 8.14 26.92 -4.63
CA TRP A 29 7.01 26.03 -4.30
C TRP A 29 7.06 25.72 -2.79
N ARG A 30 6.67 26.66 -1.94
CA ARG A 30 6.38 26.39 -0.52
C ARG A 30 4.94 25.92 -0.41
N SER A 31 4.67 24.70 -0.86
CA SER A 31 3.58 23.89 -0.33
C SER A 31 4.22 22.73 0.42
N GLY A 32 4.71 23.05 1.61
CA GLY A 32 5.42 22.11 2.47
C GLY A 32 5.26 22.56 3.91
N SER A 33 4.06 22.35 4.47
CA SER A 33 3.83 22.38 5.93
C SER A 33 2.40 21.99 6.37
N SER A 34 1.41 21.84 5.47
CA SER A 34 0.04 21.46 5.87
C SER A 34 -0.33 20.03 5.52
N ALA A 35 0.13 19.49 4.38
CA ALA A 35 -0.21 18.12 3.98
C ALA A 35 0.37 17.04 4.91
N ALA A 36 1.48 17.33 5.62
CA ALA A 36 2.08 16.43 6.59
C ALA A 36 1.42 16.49 8.00
N LYS A 37 0.54 17.47 8.25
CA LYS A 37 -0.15 17.64 9.54
C LYS A 37 -1.64 17.30 9.48
N ASP A 38 -2.22 17.27 8.27
CA ASP A 38 -3.61 16.91 8.03
C ASP A 38 -3.80 15.49 7.47
N GLN A 39 -2.75 14.65 7.49
CA GLN A 39 -2.94 13.20 7.53
C GLN A 39 -3.26 12.82 8.98
N ARG A 40 -4.32 13.43 9.52
CA ARG A 40 -4.96 12.98 10.74
C ARG A 40 -5.58 11.64 10.36
N LEU A 41 -4.74 10.61 10.47
CA LEU A 41 -5.07 9.19 10.41
C LEU A 41 -6.50 9.07 10.89
N ARG A 42 -7.42 8.68 9.99
CA ARG A 42 -8.74 8.25 10.42
C ARG A 42 -8.54 6.93 11.15
N LEU A 43 -7.99 7.03 12.36
CA LEU A 43 -7.85 5.93 13.27
C LEU A 43 -9.26 5.38 13.47
N GLY A 44 -9.39 4.07 13.30
CA GLY A 44 -10.64 3.38 13.62
C GLY A 44 -11.04 3.65 15.07
N ALA A 45 -12.31 3.45 15.40
CA ALA A 45 -12.80 3.63 16.77
C ALA A 45 -11.98 2.84 17.80
N GLU A 46 -11.52 1.64 17.41
CA GLU A 46 -10.64 0.79 18.20
C GLU A 46 -9.27 1.43 18.43
N GLU A 47 -8.60 1.92 17.38
CA GLU A 47 -7.27 2.49 17.53
C GLU A 47 -7.27 3.83 18.29
N LEU A 48 -8.37 4.59 18.21
CA LEU A 48 -8.62 5.75 19.06
C LEU A 48 -8.79 5.35 20.54
N LEU A 49 -9.48 4.24 20.81
CA LEU A 49 -9.64 3.72 22.17
C LEU A 49 -8.29 3.27 22.73
N GLU A 50 -7.53 2.46 21.98
CA GLU A 50 -6.22 1.96 22.38
C GLU A 50 -5.22 3.10 22.65
N SER A 51 -5.22 4.12 21.80
CA SER A 51 -4.40 5.32 21.99
C SER A 51 -4.73 6.02 23.32
N ARG A 52 -6.03 6.10 23.70
CA ARG A 52 -6.45 6.66 24.99
C ARG A 52 -6.07 5.78 26.18
N LEU A 53 -5.92 4.48 25.97
CA LEU A 53 -5.42 3.53 26.96
C LEU A 53 -3.89 3.50 27.05
N GLY A 54 -3.19 4.34 26.28
CA GLY A 54 -1.72 4.47 26.31
C GLY A 54 -1.00 3.72 25.18
N PHE A 55 -1.71 3.06 24.27
CA PHE A 55 -1.13 2.29 23.17
C PHE A 55 -1.28 3.01 21.84
N ALA A 56 -0.68 4.20 21.75
CA ALA A 56 -0.63 4.93 20.49
C ALA A 56 0.20 4.16 19.45
N PRO A 57 -0.18 4.19 18.16
CA PRO A 57 0.63 3.64 17.08
C PRO A 57 2.02 4.28 17.05
N TYR A 58 3.04 3.45 16.92
CA TYR A 58 4.41 3.89 16.77
C TYR A 58 4.65 4.40 15.34
N THR A 59 4.94 5.70 15.22
CA THR A 59 5.16 6.38 13.92
C THR A 59 6.55 7.00 13.78
N ASP A 60 7.42 6.85 14.78
CA ASP A 60 8.77 7.42 14.73
C ASP A 60 9.63 6.66 13.72
N SER A 61 10.54 7.39 13.06
CA SER A 61 11.49 6.81 12.11
C SER A 61 12.64 6.07 12.78
N GLU A 62 12.91 6.36 14.06
CA GLU A 62 13.97 5.71 14.82
C GLU A 62 13.54 4.33 15.31
N ARG A 63 14.49 3.52 15.79
CA ARG A 63 14.15 2.25 16.42
C ARG A 63 13.88 2.48 17.90
N ARG A 64 12.73 2.00 18.39
CA ARG A 64 12.40 2.00 19.82
C ARG A 64 12.50 0.60 20.39
N LEU A 65 13.20 0.45 21.51
CA LEU A 65 13.28 -0.81 22.25
C LEU A 65 12.07 -0.90 23.19
N GLY A 66 11.45 -2.09 23.22
CA GLY A 66 10.38 -2.40 24.14
C GLY A 66 10.21 -3.89 24.35
N TRP A 67 9.58 -4.25 25.47
CA TRP A 67 9.19 -5.60 25.81
C TRP A 67 7.77 -5.85 25.29
N LEU A 68 7.61 -6.90 24.48
CA LEU A 68 6.31 -7.31 23.97
C LEU A 68 5.45 -7.83 25.13
N LEU A 69 4.30 -7.19 25.35
CA LEU A 69 3.34 -7.60 26.38
C LEU A 69 2.35 -8.62 25.83
N THR A 70 1.77 -8.32 24.66
CA THR A 70 0.77 -9.17 24.01
C THR A 70 0.68 -8.83 22.52
N PHE A 71 -0.07 -9.65 21.78
CA PHE A 71 -0.42 -9.41 20.40
C PHE A 71 -1.88 -9.77 20.12
N SER A 72 -2.47 -9.13 19.11
CA SER A 72 -3.84 -9.42 18.66
C SER A 72 -3.93 -9.45 17.14
N PRO A 73 -4.64 -10.42 16.53
CA PRO A 73 -4.97 -10.37 15.11
C PRO A 73 -5.77 -9.11 14.79
N SER A 74 -5.45 -8.47 13.67
CA SER A 74 -6.18 -7.29 13.18
C SER A 74 -6.19 -7.25 11.66
N SER A 75 -6.83 -6.24 11.08
CA SER A 75 -6.78 -5.96 9.65
C SER A 75 -6.43 -4.51 9.38
N TRP A 76 -5.99 -4.24 8.16
CA TRP A 76 -5.74 -2.89 7.66
C TRP A 76 -6.28 -2.77 6.24
N GLU A 77 -7.09 -1.77 5.99
CA GLU A 77 -7.63 -1.47 4.67
C GLU A 77 -6.76 -0.42 3.99
N ASP A 78 -6.36 -0.72 2.76
CA ASP A 78 -5.63 0.19 1.90
C ASP A 78 -6.60 1.20 1.27
N GLU A 79 -6.42 2.49 1.58
CA GLU A 79 -7.35 3.53 1.15
C GLU A 79 -7.41 3.72 -0.37
N ASP A 80 -6.32 3.43 -1.08
CA ASP A 80 -6.23 3.63 -2.54
C ASP A 80 -6.85 2.45 -3.29
N THR A 81 -6.64 1.23 -2.81
CA THR A 81 -7.05 -0.01 -3.50
C THR A 81 -8.29 -0.67 -2.90
N GLY A 82 -8.71 -0.28 -1.70
CA GLY A 82 -9.75 -0.96 -0.91
C GLY A 82 -9.36 -2.38 -0.46
N LYS A 83 -8.09 -2.77 -0.63
CA LYS A 83 -7.63 -4.11 -0.29
C LYS A 83 -7.44 -4.24 1.22
N ILE A 84 -8.01 -5.29 1.79
CA ILE A 84 -7.86 -5.60 3.21
C ILE A 84 -6.64 -6.53 3.39
N TYR A 85 -5.72 -6.11 4.25
CA TYR A 85 -4.54 -6.87 4.64
C TYR A 85 -4.72 -7.43 6.04
N SER A 86 -4.32 -8.68 6.23
CA SER A 86 -4.20 -9.26 7.57
C SER A 86 -3.00 -8.64 8.30
N CYS A 87 -3.20 -8.33 9.57
CA CYS A 87 -2.21 -7.69 10.42
C CYS A 87 -2.14 -8.35 11.80
N VAL A 88 -1.05 -8.07 12.52
CA VAL A 88 -0.90 -8.38 13.94
C VAL A 88 -0.56 -7.07 14.65
N ASP A 89 -1.38 -6.72 15.63
CA ASP A 89 -1.11 -5.61 16.53
C ASP A 89 -0.24 -6.11 17.68
N LEU A 90 0.90 -5.46 17.87
CA LEU A 90 1.92 -5.80 18.86
C LEU A 90 1.99 -4.67 19.90
N TYR A 91 1.81 -5.01 21.18
CA TYR A 91 1.75 -4.03 22.27
C TYR A 91 3.00 -4.12 23.12
N PHE A 92 3.69 -3.00 23.31
CA PHE A 92 4.98 -2.94 23.98
C PHE A 92 4.98 -1.99 25.18
N VAL A 93 5.86 -2.27 26.13
CA VAL A 93 6.34 -1.31 27.13
C VAL A 93 7.81 -0.99 26.89
N SER A 94 8.21 0.25 27.03
CA SER A 94 9.58 0.77 26.87
C SER A 94 10.29 0.86 28.22
N GLN A 95 11.59 1.18 28.20
CA GLN A 95 12.40 1.26 29.42
C GLN A 95 12.00 2.42 30.33
N ASP A 96 11.50 3.51 29.75
CA ASP A 96 10.98 4.68 30.45
C ASP A 96 9.56 4.47 31.02
N GLY A 97 9.01 3.25 30.87
CA GLY A 97 7.64 2.92 31.27
C GLY A 97 6.56 3.40 30.29
N SER A 98 6.94 4.05 29.19
CA SER A 98 5.99 4.39 28.13
C SER A 98 5.51 3.13 27.40
N THR A 99 4.28 3.16 26.89
CA THR A 99 3.71 2.08 26.08
C THR A 99 3.52 2.53 24.65
N PHE A 100 3.57 1.59 23.72
CA PHE A 100 3.33 1.85 22.30
C PHE A 100 2.83 0.60 21.59
N LYS A 101 2.19 0.78 20.44
CA LYS A 101 1.72 -0.31 19.58
C LYS A 101 2.41 -0.28 18.22
N VAL A 102 2.68 -1.43 17.64
CA VAL A 102 3.11 -1.59 16.24
C VAL A 102 2.12 -2.49 15.53
N LYS A 103 1.59 -2.05 14.38
CA LYS A 103 0.75 -2.88 13.50
C LYS A 103 1.63 -3.47 12.40
N TYR A 104 1.77 -4.79 12.39
CA TYR A 104 2.58 -5.51 11.41
C TYR A 104 1.69 -6.21 10.38
N LYS A 105 1.91 -5.92 9.09
CA LYS A 105 1.21 -6.62 7.99
C LYS A 105 1.77 -8.03 7.85
N PHE A 106 0.90 -9.02 7.86
CA PHE A 106 1.27 -10.43 7.76
C PHE A 106 0.47 -11.10 6.63
N PRO A 107 1.13 -11.68 5.60
CA PRO A 107 0.46 -12.48 4.58
C PRO A 107 0.23 -13.91 5.10
N PRO A 108 -1.01 -14.32 5.43
CA PRO A 108 -1.27 -15.66 5.92
C PRO A 108 -0.98 -16.70 4.83
N TYR A 109 -0.38 -17.82 5.22
CA TYR A 109 0.01 -18.89 4.31
C TYR A 109 -0.35 -20.26 4.88
N PHE A 110 -0.44 -21.25 4.00
CA PHE A 110 -0.56 -22.66 4.35
C PHE A 110 0.25 -23.48 3.34
N TYR A 111 0.54 -24.73 3.69
CA TYR A 111 1.22 -25.67 2.79
C TYR A 111 0.22 -26.67 2.21
N ALA A 112 0.42 -27.02 0.94
CA ALA A 112 -0.32 -28.07 0.26
C ALA A 112 0.69 -29.11 -0.27
N ALA A 113 0.60 -30.34 0.24
CA ALA A 113 1.41 -31.43 -0.28
C ALA A 113 0.94 -31.82 -1.69
N THR A 114 1.89 -32.13 -2.56
CA THR A 114 1.61 -32.61 -3.92
C THR A 114 2.26 -33.98 -4.12
N LYS A 115 1.89 -34.67 -5.20
CA LYS A 115 2.62 -35.86 -5.62
C LYS A 115 3.93 -35.42 -6.27
N ASP A 116 4.98 -36.22 -6.12
CA ASP A 116 6.27 -35.98 -6.74
C ASP A 116 6.12 -35.58 -8.21
N LYS A 117 6.78 -34.48 -8.59
CA LYS A 117 6.84 -33.94 -9.96
C LYS A 117 5.53 -33.32 -10.46
N MET A 118 4.54 -33.12 -9.59
CA MET A 118 3.26 -32.46 -9.94
C MET A 118 3.20 -31.01 -9.43
N GLU A 119 4.26 -30.50 -8.80
CA GLU A 119 4.30 -29.19 -8.14
C GLU A 119 3.94 -28.06 -9.12
N LEU A 120 4.54 -28.08 -10.32
CA LEU A 120 4.30 -27.09 -11.38
C LEU A 120 2.88 -27.15 -11.94
N GLU A 121 2.31 -28.36 -12.10
CA GLU A 121 0.93 -28.52 -12.60
C GLU A 121 -0.08 -28.02 -11.56
N VAL A 122 0.15 -28.33 -10.28
CA VAL A 122 -0.68 -27.88 -9.17
C VAL A 122 -0.58 -26.36 -8.99
N GLU A 123 0.62 -25.78 -9.05
CA GLU A 123 0.83 -24.34 -8.99
C GLU A 123 0.05 -23.62 -10.10
N ALA A 124 0.19 -24.07 -11.35
CA ALA A 124 -0.50 -23.50 -12.50
C ALA A 124 -2.04 -23.61 -12.37
N TYR A 125 -2.53 -24.74 -11.86
CA TYR A 125 -3.95 -24.94 -11.59
C TYR A 125 -4.46 -23.95 -10.53
N LEU A 126 -3.80 -23.84 -9.39
CA LEU A 126 -4.22 -22.96 -8.29
C LEU A 126 -4.19 -21.50 -8.72
N ARG A 127 -3.12 -21.07 -9.41
CA ARG A 127 -2.97 -19.70 -9.90
C ARG A 127 -4.10 -19.30 -10.85
N ARG A 128 -4.52 -20.21 -11.74
CA ARG A 128 -5.67 -19.98 -12.64
C ARG A 128 -7.02 -20.05 -11.92
N ARG A 129 -7.18 -20.99 -10.98
CA ARG A 129 -8.48 -21.27 -10.34
C ARG A 129 -8.89 -20.23 -9.30
N TYR A 130 -7.91 -19.63 -8.64
CA TYR A 130 -8.05 -18.69 -7.52
C TYR A 130 -7.38 -17.35 -7.80
N GLU A 131 -7.43 -16.92 -9.07
CA GLU A 131 -6.92 -15.63 -9.50
C GLU A 131 -7.61 -14.51 -8.71
N GLY A 132 -6.82 -13.66 -8.05
CA GLY A 132 -7.30 -12.57 -7.21
C GLY A 132 -7.52 -12.93 -5.73
N ASP A 133 -7.68 -14.21 -5.40
CA ASP A 133 -7.85 -14.69 -4.02
C ASP A 133 -6.50 -15.00 -3.35
N ILE A 134 -5.61 -15.67 -4.09
CA ILE A 134 -4.28 -16.05 -3.59
C ILE A 134 -3.28 -14.92 -3.89
N ALA A 135 -2.58 -14.44 -2.86
CA ALA A 135 -1.60 -13.38 -3.00
C ALA A 135 -0.31 -13.85 -3.71
N ASP A 136 0.18 -15.03 -3.35
CA ASP A 136 1.37 -15.63 -3.95
C ASP A 136 1.37 -17.16 -3.78
N ILE A 137 2.14 -17.86 -4.62
CA ILE A 137 2.36 -19.30 -4.55
C ILE A 137 3.85 -19.57 -4.74
N GLU A 138 4.46 -20.27 -3.79
CA GLU A 138 5.87 -20.66 -3.81
C GLU A 138 5.99 -22.18 -3.67
N ILE A 139 6.80 -22.80 -4.53
CA ILE A 139 7.15 -24.22 -4.43
C ILE A 139 8.37 -24.33 -3.53
N ILE A 140 8.22 -24.95 -2.36
CA ILE A 140 9.25 -25.05 -1.34
C ILE A 140 9.41 -26.51 -0.91
N GLU A 141 10.65 -26.97 -0.82
CA GLU A 141 10.98 -28.26 -0.20
C GLU A 141 11.00 -28.11 1.33
N LYS A 142 10.30 -29.01 2.02
CA LYS A 142 10.24 -29.08 3.48
C LYS A 142 10.48 -30.52 3.92
N GLU A 143 11.17 -30.68 5.04
CA GLU A 143 11.23 -31.97 5.72
C GLU A 143 9.88 -32.25 6.37
N ASP A 144 9.27 -33.38 6.00
CA ASP A 144 8.13 -33.91 6.70
C ASP A 144 8.62 -34.69 7.91
N LEU A 145 8.42 -34.13 9.11
CA LEU A 145 8.88 -34.72 10.38
C LEU A 145 8.08 -35.98 10.75
N ASP A 146 6.91 -36.21 10.13
CA ASP A 146 6.08 -37.41 10.34
C ASP A 146 6.41 -38.51 9.32
N LEU A 147 7.25 -38.22 8.32
CA LEU A 147 7.86 -39.22 7.46
C LEU A 147 8.86 -40.01 8.31
N VAL A 148 8.38 -41.11 8.89
CA VAL A 148 9.20 -42.09 9.63
C VAL A 148 10.53 -42.27 8.92
N CYS A 149 11.63 -42.08 9.64
CA CYS A 149 13.01 -42.35 9.23
C CYS A 149 13.17 -43.79 8.68
N ALA A 150 12.68 -44.05 7.47
CA ALA A 150 12.72 -45.36 6.82
C ALA A 150 14.01 -45.56 6.00
N LEU A 151 15.08 -44.84 6.35
CA LEU A 151 16.43 -44.99 5.78
C LEU A 151 17.53 -44.82 6.85
N LEU A 152 17.37 -45.48 8.00
CA LEU A 152 18.48 -46.00 8.82
C LEU A 152 18.26 -47.50 9.03
#